data_AF-A0A523BQC3-F1
#
_entry.id   AF-A0A523BQC3-F1
#
_cell.length_a   1.000
_cell.length_b   1.000
_cell.length_c   1.000
_cell.angle_alpha   90.00
_cell.angle_beta   90.00
_cell.angle_gamma   90.00
#
_symmetry.space_group_name_H-M   'P 1'
#
loop_
_entity.id
_entity.type
_entity.pdbx_description
1 polymer ?
#
loop_
_entity_poly.entity_id
_entity_poly.type
_entity_poly.pdbx_seq_one_letter_code
_entity_poly.pdbx_strand_id
1 'polypeptide(L)'
;MLRKNIAQPTTVTVLLFVQIIPLLLFPPNVFDPTSQQWWLPVFLTALAVYAAFKIAVQRTSELWPWYLVSFSQGFNIISRLMMIMPHATTNVNGAQVADVAYLVTNIIAVVISAGYIAFAELPDVRLSLLTQKETSA
;
A
#
# COMPACT_ATOMS: atom_id res chain seq x y z
N MET A 1 -6.33 22.94 7.47
CA MET A 1 -5.02 23.17 6.81
C MET A 1 -4.37 21.87 6.34
N LEU A 2 -4.24 20.82 7.17
CA LEU A 2 -3.65 19.53 6.74
C LEU A 2 -4.29 18.90 5.49
N ARG A 3 -5.64 18.84 5.42
CA ARG A 3 -6.36 18.29 4.25
C ARG A 3 -6.02 19.00 2.94
N LYS A 4 -5.83 20.32 3.00
CA LYS A 4 -5.50 21.14 1.82
C LYS A 4 -4.07 20.88 1.32
N ASN A 5 -3.14 20.54 2.23
CA ASN A 5 -1.75 20.21 1.86
C ASN A 5 -1.62 18.78 1.30
N ILE A 6 -2.42 17.84 1.83
CA ILE A 6 -2.46 16.44 1.36
C ILE A 6 -3.09 16.34 -0.04
N ALA A 7 -4.09 17.18 -0.32
CA ALA A 7 -4.75 17.26 -1.63
C ALA A 7 -3.98 18.11 -2.66
N GLN A 8 -2.73 18.52 -2.40
CA GLN A 8 -1.94 19.17 -3.45
C GLN A 8 -1.47 18.13 -4.47
N PRO A 9 -1.55 18.40 -5.79
CA PRO A 9 -1.23 17.40 -6.82
C PRO A 9 0.15 16.77 -6.70
N THR A 10 1.16 17.57 -6.30
CA THR A 10 2.52 17.09 -6.06
C THR A 10 2.57 16.14 -4.86
N THR A 11 1.92 16.50 -3.76
CA THR A 11 1.82 15.64 -2.58
C THR A 11 1.10 14.34 -2.90
N VAL A 12 -0.01 14.40 -3.65
CA VAL A 12 -0.76 13.21 -4.08
C VAL A 12 0.13 12.30 -4.93
N THR A 13 0.88 12.86 -5.88
CA THR A 13 1.81 12.10 -6.72
C THR A 13 2.88 11.42 -5.89
N VAL A 14 3.51 12.13 -4.96
CA VAL A 14 4.53 11.55 -4.06
C VAL A 14 3.91 10.42 -3.23
N LEU A 15 2.75 10.64 -2.62
CA LEU A 15 2.07 9.63 -1.80
C LEU A 15 1.70 8.38 -2.61
N LEU A 16 1.29 8.53 -3.87
CA LEU A 16 0.99 7.41 -4.77
C LEU A 16 2.20 6.51 -5.05
N PHE A 17 3.44 7.01 -4.95
CA PHE A 17 4.63 6.17 -5.07
C PHE A 17 5.14 5.68 -3.71
N VAL A 18 4.97 6.47 -2.65
CA VAL A 18 5.33 6.05 -1.27
C VAL A 18 4.51 4.82 -0.83
N GLN A 19 3.33 4.59 -1.41
CA GLN A 19 2.48 3.43 -1.11
C GLN A 19 3.13 2.07 -1.39
N ILE A 20 4.24 2.04 -2.15
CA ILE A 20 5.01 0.84 -2.44
C ILE A 20 5.65 0.28 -1.15
N ILE A 21 6.03 1.16 -0.22
CA ILE A 21 6.70 0.78 1.03
C ILE A 21 5.89 -0.25 1.83
N PRO A 22 4.62 0.00 2.22
CA PRO A 22 3.84 -0.98 2.98
C PRO A 22 3.53 -2.27 2.18
N LEU A 23 3.60 -2.25 0.85
CA LEU A 23 3.40 -3.44 0.00
C LEU A 23 4.65 -4.32 -0.06
N LEU A 24 5.84 -3.77 0.16
CA LEU A 24 7.11 -4.52 0.16
C LEU A 24 7.69 -4.74 1.56
N LEU A 25 7.13 -4.13 2.60
CA LEU A 25 7.59 -4.26 3.99
C LEU A 25 7.23 -5.62 4.59
N PHE A 26 7.81 -6.69 4.06
CA PHE A 26 7.66 -8.05 4.55
C PHE A 26 8.99 -8.58 5.09
N PRO A 27 8.95 -9.53 6.04
CA PRO A 27 10.17 -10.17 6.48
C PRO A 27 10.78 -11.01 5.34
N PRO A 28 12.12 -11.18 5.30
CA PRO A 28 12.81 -11.74 4.14
C PRO A 28 12.36 -13.15 3.75
N ASN A 29 11.89 -13.94 4.71
CA ASN A 29 11.37 -15.30 4.51
C ASN A 29 10.13 -15.34 3.59
N VAL A 30 9.35 -14.26 3.52
CA VAL A 30 8.19 -14.19 2.61
C VAL A 30 8.65 -14.15 1.15
N PHE A 31 9.83 -13.59 0.86
CA PHE A 31 10.37 -13.46 -0.49
C PHE A 31 11.15 -14.69 -0.98
N ASP A 32 11.15 -15.78 -0.22
CA ASP A 32 11.76 -17.03 -0.66
C ASP A 32 10.97 -17.61 -1.86
N PRO A 33 11.60 -17.86 -3.03
CA PRO A 33 10.92 -18.43 -4.21
C PRO A 33 10.24 -19.79 -3.95
N THR A 34 10.61 -20.48 -2.89
CA THR A 34 10.00 -21.74 -2.46
C THR A 34 8.71 -21.53 -1.64
N SER A 35 8.48 -20.33 -1.11
CA SER A 35 7.27 -19.96 -0.38
C SER A 35 6.08 -19.76 -1.30
N GLN A 36 4.89 -20.24 -0.95
CA GLN A 36 3.69 -19.98 -1.77
C GLN A 36 3.26 -18.50 -1.77
N GLN A 37 3.88 -17.66 -0.94
CA GLN A 37 3.47 -16.28 -0.68
C GLN A 37 4.39 -15.23 -1.33
N TRP A 38 5.53 -15.62 -1.91
CA TRP A 38 6.53 -14.65 -2.41
C TRP A 38 6.02 -13.75 -3.53
N TRP A 39 5.14 -14.27 -4.38
CA TRP A 39 4.64 -13.56 -5.55
C TRP A 39 3.63 -12.49 -5.18
N LEU A 40 2.96 -12.62 -4.03
CA LEU A 40 1.83 -11.76 -3.68
C LEU A 40 2.27 -10.30 -3.43
N PRO A 41 3.27 -10.00 -2.58
CA PRO A 41 3.78 -8.63 -2.41
C PRO A 41 4.21 -7.99 -3.73
N VAL A 42 4.87 -8.78 -4.59
CA VAL A 42 5.36 -8.32 -5.90
C VAL A 42 4.19 -7.99 -6.82
N PHE A 43 3.18 -8.85 -6.89
CA PHE A 43 1.99 -8.64 -7.71
C PHE A 43 1.20 -7.41 -7.28
N LEU A 44 0.93 -7.24 -5.98
CA LEU A 44 0.22 -6.07 -5.46
C LEU A 44 1.01 -4.78 -5.71
N THR A 45 2.34 -4.84 -5.56
CA THR A 45 3.21 -3.70 -5.87
C THR A 45 3.14 -3.35 -7.35
N ALA A 46 3.17 -4.32 -8.25
CA ALA A 46 3.06 -4.08 -9.68
C ALA A 46 1.73 -3.40 -10.06
N LEU A 47 0.61 -3.84 -9.47
CA LEU A 47 -0.69 -3.21 -9.66
C LEU A 47 -0.71 -1.76 -9.14
N ALA A 48 -0.17 -1.53 -7.94
CA ALA A 48 -0.10 -0.20 -7.34
C ALA A 48 0.78 0.76 -8.16
N VAL A 49 1.93 0.29 -8.65
CA VAL A 49 2.82 1.06 -9.54
C VAL A 49 2.14 1.39 -10.86
N TYR A 50 1.48 0.41 -11.48
CA TYR A 50 0.74 0.63 -12.72
C TYR A 50 -0.37 1.66 -12.55
N ALA A 51 -1.13 1.57 -11.45
CA ALA A 51 -2.14 2.54 -11.10
C ALA A 51 -1.55 3.94 -10.83
N ALA A 52 -0.47 4.02 -10.05
CA ALA A 52 0.23 5.27 -9.77
C ALA A 52 0.74 5.93 -11.06
N PHE A 53 1.29 5.16 -12.00
CA PHE A 53 1.72 5.67 -13.30
C PHE A 53 0.54 6.20 -14.13
N LYS A 54 -0.57 5.47 -14.16
CA LYS A 54 -1.80 5.91 -14.86
C LYS A 54 -2.36 7.22 -14.29
N ILE A 55 -2.36 7.36 -12.98
CA ILE A 55 -2.89 8.55 -12.29
C ILE A 55 -1.92 9.72 -12.43
N ALA A 56 -0.65 9.55 -12.04
CA ALA A 56 0.30 10.64 -11.92
C ALA A 56 0.92 11.06 -13.27
N VAL A 57 1.25 10.10 -14.13
CA VAL A 57 1.94 10.37 -15.41
C VAL A 57 0.96 10.54 -16.55
N GLN A 58 0.00 9.61 -16.71
CA GLN A 58 -0.97 9.68 -17.80
C GLN A 58 -2.17 10.60 -17.50
N ARG A 59 -2.33 11.06 -16.25
CA ARG A 59 -3.39 12.00 -15.82
C ARG A 59 -4.78 11.60 -16.33
N THR A 60 -5.08 10.31 -16.19
CA THR A 60 -6.38 9.77 -16.63
C THR A 60 -7.49 10.26 -15.71
N SER A 61 -8.66 10.55 -16.30
CA SER A 61 -9.88 10.89 -15.56
C SER A 61 -10.66 9.66 -15.12
N GLU A 62 -10.23 8.48 -15.56
CA GLU A 62 -10.88 7.22 -15.25
C GLU A 62 -10.68 6.84 -13.77
N LEU A 63 -11.69 6.20 -13.19
CA LEU A 63 -11.69 5.83 -11.76
C LEU A 63 -11.00 4.49 -11.47
N TRP A 64 -10.86 3.62 -12.45
CA TRP A 64 -10.31 2.27 -12.24
C TRP A 64 -8.89 2.23 -11.65
N PRO A 65 -7.95 3.17 -11.94
CA PRO A 65 -6.63 3.14 -11.30
C PRO A 65 -6.72 3.40 -9.80
N TRP A 66 -7.65 4.25 -9.37
CA TRP A 66 -7.89 4.50 -7.95
C TRP A 66 -8.41 3.24 -7.25
N TYR A 67 -9.27 2.48 -7.93
CA TYR A 67 -9.70 1.18 -7.41
C TYR A 67 -8.57 0.17 -7.32
N LEU A 68 -7.61 0.18 -8.25
CA LEU A 68 -6.41 -0.68 -8.15
C LEU A 68 -5.53 -0.31 -6.97
N VAL A 69 -5.39 0.98 -6.65
CA VAL A 69 -4.69 1.44 -5.44
C VAL A 69 -5.39 0.88 -4.20
N SER A 70 -6.70 1.13 -4.03
CA SER A 70 -7.45 0.63 -2.88
C SER A 70 -7.46 -0.89 -2.79
N PHE A 71 -7.59 -1.59 -3.94
CA PHE A 71 -7.54 -3.05 -4.01
C PHE A 71 -6.19 -3.59 -3.53
N SER A 72 -5.09 -3.02 -4.02
CA SER A 72 -3.74 -3.48 -3.67
C SER A 72 -3.47 -3.33 -2.17
N GLN A 73 -3.90 -2.21 -1.58
CA GLN A 73 -3.76 -1.96 -0.14
C GLN A 73 -4.72 -2.83 0.69
N GLY A 74 -5.97 -3.00 0.26
CA GLY A 74 -6.93 -3.87 0.94
C GLY A 74 -6.48 -5.32 0.96
N PHE A 75 -5.97 -5.84 -0.15
CA PHE A 75 -5.45 -7.20 -0.24
C PHE A 75 -4.18 -7.38 0.61
N ASN A 76 -3.31 -6.36 0.68
CA ASN A 76 -2.14 -6.35 1.57
C ASN A 76 -2.53 -6.43 3.06
N ILE A 77 -3.61 -5.76 3.46
CA ILE A 77 -4.13 -5.85 4.83
C ILE A 77 -4.62 -7.27 5.12
N ILE A 78 -5.48 -7.80 4.25
CA ILE A 78 -6.05 -9.15 4.43
C ILE A 78 -4.95 -10.20 4.49
N SER A 79 -3.97 -10.16 3.59
CA SER A 79 -2.87 -11.13 3.56
C SER A 79 -2.04 -11.07 4.84
N ARG A 80 -1.72 -9.88 5.35
CA ARG A 80 -0.99 -9.71 6.61
C ARG A 80 -1.77 -10.24 7.81
N LEU A 81 -3.07 -9.95 7.89
CA LEU A 81 -3.92 -10.49 8.95
C LEU A 81 -3.96 -12.02 8.92
N MET A 82 -4.01 -12.62 7.73
CA MET A 82 -3.93 -14.08 7.58
C MET A 82 -2.57 -14.66 7.98
N MET A 83 -1.47 -13.93 7.75
CA MET A 83 -0.12 -14.38 8.08
C MET A 83 0.28 -14.13 9.54
N ILE A 84 -0.35 -13.17 10.23
CA ILE A 84 0.00 -12.78 11.60
C ILE A 84 -0.09 -13.94 12.57
N MET A 85 -1.22 -14.65 12.58
CA MET A 85 -1.49 -15.71 13.56
C MET A 85 -0.49 -16.88 13.48
N PRO A 86 -0.18 -17.47 12.31
CA PRO A 86 0.75 -18.59 12.23
C PRO A 86 2.21 -18.23 12.55
N HIS A 87 2.60 -16.95 12.49
CA HIS A 87 3.98 -16.51 12.71
C HIS A 87 4.15 -15.62 13.96
N ALA A 88 3.13 -15.53 14.82
CA ALA A 88 3.17 -14.71 16.02
C ALA A 88 4.21 -15.22 17.04
N THR A 89 4.57 -16.50 16.99
CA THR A 89 5.55 -17.13 17.88
C THR A 89 6.63 -17.85 17.08
N THR A 90 7.89 -17.64 17.44
CA THR A 90 9.04 -18.38 16.91
C THR A 90 9.60 -19.30 17.99
N ASN A 91 10.13 -20.45 17.59
CA ASN A 91 10.74 -21.39 18.52
C ASN A 91 12.24 -21.10 18.61
N VAL A 92 12.68 -20.57 19.76
CA VAL A 92 14.10 -20.28 20.02
C VAL A 92 14.52 -21.18 21.19
N ASN A 93 15.44 -22.11 20.93
CA ASN A 93 15.94 -23.07 21.93
C ASN A 93 14.87 -23.93 22.62
N GLY A 94 13.79 -24.30 21.93
CA GLY A 94 12.72 -25.13 22.48
C GLY A 94 11.65 -24.35 23.26
N ALA A 95 11.81 -23.03 23.43
CA ALA A 95 10.81 -22.15 23.99
C ALA A 95 10.08 -21.37 22.87
N GLN A 96 8.74 -21.33 22.95
CA GLN A 96 7.95 -20.44 22.10
C GLN A 96 8.08 -19.00 22.62
N VAL A 97 8.73 -18.15 21.84
CA VAL A 97 8.88 -16.73 22.12
C VAL A 97 8.06 -15.95 21.09
N ALA A 98 7.36 -14.91 21.53
CA ALA A 98 6.61 -14.05 20.61
C ALA A 98 7.57 -13.26 19.71
N ASP A 99 7.34 -13.28 18.40
CA ASP A 99 8.10 -12.45 17.45
C ASP A 99 7.51 -11.03 17.42
N VAL A 100 7.91 -10.24 18.41
CA VAL A 100 7.45 -8.86 18.59
C VAL A 100 7.81 -8.00 17.37
N ALA A 101 8.97 -8.22 16.76
CA ALA A 101 9.41 -7.45 15.59
C ALA A 101 8.51 -7.72 14.38
N TYR A 102 8.18 -8.99 14.14
CA TYR A 102 7.23 -9.40 13.09
C TYR A 102 5.84 -8.79 13.31
N LEU A 103 5.32 -8.86 14.54
CA LEU A 103 4.01 -8.31 14.89
C LEU A 103 3.94 -6.80 14.68
N VAL A 104 4.91 -6.05 15.21
CA VAL A 104 4.96 -4.59 15.08
C VAL A 104 5.06 -4.16 13.61
N THR A 105 5.91 -4.83 12.83
CA THR A 105 6.08 -4.52 11.40
C THR A 105 4.78 -4.71 10.63
N ASN A 106 4.05 -5.79 10.90
CA ASN A 106 2.77 -6.04 10.23
C ASN A 106 1.68 -5.05 10.66
N ILE A 107 1.60 -4.70 11.95
CA ILE A 107 0.65 -3.71 12.45
C ILE A 107 0.90 -2.34 11.80
N ILE A 108 2.16 -1.90 11.75
CA ILE A 108 2.53 -0.63 11.10
C ILE A 108 2.13 -0.65 9.62
N ALA A 109 2.44 -1.73 8.90
CA ALA A 109 2.10 -1.84 7.49
C ALA A 109 0.57 -1.83 7.25
N VAL A 110 -0.20 -2.51 8.10
CA VAL A 110 -1.67 -2.49 8.04
C VAL A 110 -2.21 -1.08 8.26
N VAL A 111 -1.71 -0.35 9.25
CA VAL A 111 -2.12 1.03 9.54
C VAL A 111 -1.80 1.95 8.36
N ILE A 112 -0.61 1.83 7.77
CA ILE A 112 -0.22 2.61 6.59
C ILE A 112 -1.13 2.27 5.40
N SER A 113 -1.37 0.99 5.11
CA SER A 113 -2.27 0.56 4.03
C SER A 113 -3.71 1.05 4.24
N ALA A 114 -4.23 1.02 5.46
CA ALA A 114 -5.54 1.57 5.79
C ALA A 114 -5.59 3.09 5.57
N GLY A 115 -4.52 3.79 5.94
CA GLY A 115 -4.34 5.22 5.64
C GLY A 115 -4.37 5.51 4.13
N TYR A 116 -3.78 4.65 3.31
CA TYR A 116 -3.83 4.78 1.86
C TYR A 116 -5.21 4.55 1.26
N ILE A 117 -5.99 3.60 1.79
CA ILE A 117 -7.38 3.39 1.37
C ILE A 117 -8.18 4.66 1.67
N ALA A 118 -8.11 5.17 2.90
CA ALA A 118 -8.79 6.40 3.30
C ALA A 118 -8.36 7.59 2.42
N PHE A 119 -7.07 7.70 2.11
CA PHE A 119 -6.53 8.73 1.20
C PHE A 119 -7.08 8.61 -0.22
N ALA A 120 -7.12 7.41 -0.81
CA ALA A 120 -7.60 7.17 -2.16
C ALA A 120 -9.12 7.39 -2.31
N GLU A 121 -9.87 7.36 -1.21
CA GLU A 121 -11.31 7.63 -1.16
C GLU A 121 -11.66 9.11 -0.98
N LEU A 122 -10.69 9.97 -0.64
CA LEU A 122 -10.96 11.40 -0.48
C LEU A 122 -11.31 12.05 -1.83
N PRO A 123 -12.47 12.74 -1.93
CA PRO A 123 -12.87 13.41 -3.17
C PRO A 123 -11.90 14.53 -3.54
N ASP A 124 -11.37 15.25 -2.56
CA ASP A 124 -10.39 16.33 -2.76
C ASP A 124 -9.11 15.83 -3.46
N VAL A 125 -8.65 14.63 -3.11
CA VAL A 125 -7.46 13.99 -3.71
C VAL A 125 -7.72 13.67 -5.17
N ARG A 126 -8.90 13.12 -5.49
CA ARG A 126 -9.30 12.78 -6.86
C ARG A 126 -9.48 14.03 -7.72
N LEU A 127 -10.13 15.06 -7.17
CA LEU A 127 -10.39 16.32 -7.86
C LEU A 127 -9.12 17.13 -8.12
N SER A 128 -8.17 17.11 -7.19
CA SER A 128 -6.92 17.90 -7.31
C SER A 128 -6.13 17.61 -8.59
N LEU A 129 -6.12 16.36 -9.03
CA LEU A 129 -5.41 15.93 -10.24
C LEU A 129 -6.20 16.21 -11.52
N LEU A 130 -7.53 16.28 -11.43
CA LEU A 130 -8.39 16.67 -12.55
C LEU A 130 -8.31 18.17 -12.83
N THR A 131 -8.38 19.01 -11.79
CA THR A 131 -8.31 20.47 -11.94
C THR A 131 -6.96 20.93 -12.51
N GLN A 132 -5.85 20.27 -12.17
CA GLN A 132 -4.54 20.59 -12.74
C GLN A 132 -4.46 20.30 -14.25
N LYS A 133 -5.18 19.28 -14.73
CA LYS A 133 -5.26 18.95 -16.17
C LYS A 133 -5.92 20.08 -16.95
N GLU A 134 -6.97 20.69 -16.41
CA GLU A 134 -7.66 21.83 -17.04
C GLU A 134 -6.80 23.10 -17.09
N THR A 135 -5.90 23.30 -16.12
CA THR A 135 -4.99 24.47 -16.11
C THR A 135 -3.75 24.30 -16.98
N SER A 136 -3.44 23.08 -17.41
CA SER A 136 -2.26 22.75 -18.23
C SER A 136 -2.58 22.53 -19.71
N ALA A 137 -3.86 22.62 -20.09
CA ALA A 137 -4.37 22.49 -21.45
C ALA A 137 -4.69 23.87 -22.02
#